data_AF-A0A315XDE4-F1
#
_entry.id   AF-A0A315XDE4-F1
#
_cell.length_a   1.000
_cell.length_b   1.000
_cell.length_c   1.000
_cell.angle_alpha   90.00
_cell.angle_beta   90.00
_cell.angle_gamma   90.00
#
_symmetry.space_group_name_H-M   'P 1'
#
loop_
_entity.id
_entity.type
_entity.pdbx_description
1 polymer ?
#
loop_
_entity_poly.entity_id
_entity_poly.type
_entity_poly.pdbx_seq_one_letter_code
_entity_poly.pdbx_strand_id
1 'polypeptide(L)'
;MQLTVITSNINKQSGWGRYSSAIISEYPNFSIDCRVITDKGYGKCGNEDNILLSLDNVANFFRNLFRVRKLARSSDIVHAFDGWPYAVYGYAAVWGTKKKLFINGVGTYSVEPFNNLAKAFLLSLAYRRAKNIFCISNYTKKKILGKIKLNNILTVFLGVPDLPLISDLEIGQYKIKYKINDEYPIFLTVGSLKNRKGQYDSLQAISKLKREYPKFKYFMIGSDVDKNYIRLIKDFAATENIADKIEIIGAADDKILSFFYQISDIFLLNSNNTGDSFEGFGLVLLEAACFGLPVIASRDCGIEDALRDGYNGYLVGQHDHDDVADRIKLLLKQDKKKLAENSRNFAGEFSWRQTVSKYYEYYQKN
;
A
#
# COMPACT_ATOMS: atom_id res chain seq x y z
N MET A 1 18.44 2.63 21.74
CA MET A 1 18.44 1.24 21.19
C MET A 1 18.96 1.27 19.77
N GLN A 2 19.88 0.39 19.38
CA GLN A 2 20.48 0.38 18.03
C GLN A 2 19.76 -0.60 17.10
N LEU A 3 19.10 -0.07 16.06
CA LEU A 3 18.26 -0.82 15.11
C LEU A 3 18.83 -0.71 13.69
N THR A 4 18.87 -1.82 12.95
CA THR A 4 19.05 -1.79 11.49
C THR A 4 17.73 -2.14 10.81
N VAL A 5 17.22 -1.25 9.95
CA VAL A 5 16.12 -1.55 9.02
C VAL A 5 16.68 -1.98 7.67
N ILE A 6 16.10 -3.03 7.10
CA ILE A 6 16.36 -3.46 5.73
C ILE A 6 15.05 -3.32 4.96
N THR A 7 15.04 -2.52 3.90
CA THR A 7 13.84 -2.24 3.10
C THR A 7 14.21 -2.10 1.63
N SER A 8 13.23 -2.07 0.72
CA SER A 8 13.51 -1.71 -0.67
C SER A 8 13.95 -0.26 -0.75
N ASN A 9 13.05 0.68 -0.45
CA ASN A 9 13.30 2.10 -0.61
C ASN A 9 12.57 2.90 0.47
N ILE A 10 12.93 4.18 0.58
CA ILE A 10 12.28 5.16 1.46
C ILE A 10 11.74 6.36 0.67
N ASN A 11 11.52 6.19 -0.64
CA ASN A 11 10.96 7.23 -1.50
C ASN A 11 9.47 7.44 -1.19
N LYS A 12 9.12 8.59 -0.62
CA LYS A 12 7.76 9.00 -0.25
C LYS A 12 6.76 9.03 -1.43
N GLN A 13 7.24 9.12 -2.67
CA GLN A 13 6.39 9.07 -3.86
C GLN A 13 5.96 7.65 -4.26
N SER A 14 6.52 6.61 -3.64
CA SER A 14 6.06 5.24 -3.79
C SER A 14 5.28 4.79 -2.55
N GLY A 15 4.26 3.96 -2.71
CA GLY A 15 3.48 3.46 -1.55
C GLY A 15 4.36 2.73 -0.52
N TRP A 16 5.32 1.93 -0.99
CA TRP A 16 6.27 1.24 -0.12
C TRP A 16 7.26 2.18 0.59
N GLY A 17 7.82 3.12 -0.16
CA GLY A 17 8.79 4.07 0.38
C GLY A 17 8.15 5.07 1.34
N ARG A 18 6.87 5.43 1.11
CA ARG A 18 6.05 6.18 2.06
C ARG A 18 5.90 5.42 3.38
N TYR A 19 5.46 4.16 3.32
CA TYR A 19 5.38 3.28 4.50
C TYR A 19 6.70 3.21 5.26
N SER A 20 7.79 2.91 4.55
CA SER A 20 9.11 2.76 5.17
C SER A 20 9.60 4.06 5.79
N SER A 21 9.50 5.17 5.05
CA SER A 21 9.92 6.49 5.52
C SER A 21 9.10 6.95 6.73
N ALA A 22 7.80 6.68 6.77
CA ALA A 22 6.92 7.13 7.83
C ALA A 22 7.19 6.39 9.16
N ILE A 23 7.45 5.08 9.11
CA ILE A 23 7.90 4.34 10.30
C ILE A 23 9.26 4.85 10.77
N ILE A 24 10.22 5.01 9.86
CA ILE A 24 11.58 5.42 10.21
C ILE A 24 11.59 6.83 10.82
N SER A 25 10.73 7.75 10.36
CA SER A 25 10.64 9.10 10.93
C SER A 25 10.09 9.12 12.36
N GLU A 26 9.37 8.07 12.79
CA GLU A 26 8.85 7.97 14.16
C GLU A 26 9.89 7.41 15.14
N TYR A 27 10.90 6.68 14.69
CA TYR A 27 11.90 6.04 15.54
C TYR A 27 12.63 6.97 16.54
N PRO A 28 13.00 8.22 16.19
CA PRO A 28 13.57 9.16 17.17
C PRO A 28 12.65 9.43 18.36
N ASN A 29 11.32 9.42 18.17
CA ASN A 29 10.33 9.63 19.24
C ASN A 29 10.32 8.49 20.28
N PHE A 30 10.98 7.36 19.98
CA PHE A 30 11.11 6.19 20.86
C PHE A 30 12.57 5.91 21.26
N SER A 31 13.48 6.89 21.09
CA SER A 31 14.92 6.76 21.38
C SER A 31 15.58 5.56 20.65
N ILE A 32 15.12 5.32 19.42
CA ILE A 32 15.66 4.30 18.53
C ILE A 32 16.63 5.01 17.57
N ASP A 33 17.90 4.62 17.65
CA ASP A 33 18.90 5.00 16.66
C ASP A 33 18.85 3.97 15.52
N CYS A 34 18.53 4.44 14.32
CA CYS A 34 18.18 3.58 13.19
C CYS A 34 19.14 3.76 12.02
N ARG A 35 19.81 2.67 11.65
CA ARG A 35 20.50 2.54 10.37
C ARG A 35 19.56 1.93 9.33
N VAL A 36 19.48 2.51 8.14
CA VAL A 36 18.63 2.02 7.05
C VAL A 36 19.50 1.46 5.94
N ILE A 37 19.19 0.26 5.46
CA ILE A 37 19.80 -0.40 4.31
C ILE A 37 18.74 -0.57 3.22
N THR A 38 19.03 -0.13 1.99
CA THR A 38 18.04 -0.01 0.89
C THR A 38 18.53 -0.55 -0.44
N ASP A 39 17.65 -1.02 -1.33
CA ASP A 39 17.96 -1.38 -2.73
C ASP A 39 18.03 -0.17 -3.67
N LYS A 40 17.27 0.89 -3.38
CA LYS A 40 17.17 2.11 -4.21
C LYS A 40 17.53 3.31 -3.34
N GLY A 41 18.71 3.89 -3.59
CA GLY A 41 19.37 4.93 -2.78
C GLY A 41 18.69 6.30 -2.70
N TYR A 42 17.38 6.37 -2.57
CA TYR A 42 16.64 7.63 -2.41
C TYR A 42 16.43 7.96 -0.95
N GLY A 43 17.10 8.99 -0.41
CA GLY A 43 16.71 9.67 0.83
C GLY A 43 17.87 10.13 1.73
N LYS A 44 17.64 11.19 2.52
CA LYS A 44 18.60 11.83 3.45
C LYS A 44 19.18 10.91 4.55
N CYS A 45 18.77 9.64 4.63
CA CYS A 45 19.24 8.66 5.63
C CYS A 45 20.17 7.57 5.06
N GLY A 46 20.46 7.57 3.75
CA GLY A 46 21.37 6.60 3.14
C GLY A 46 22.73 7.22 2.82
N ASN A 47 23.79 6.78 3.49
CA ASN A 47 25.14 6.88 2.91
C ASN A 47 25.22 5.88 1.73
N GLU A 48 26.07 6.12 0.72
CA GLU A 48 26.28 5.18 -0.40
C GLU A 48 26.62 3.76 0.10
N ASP A 49 27.30 3.70 1.25
CA ASP A 49 27.61 2.44 1.95
C ASP A 49 26.39 1.61 2.33
N ASN A 50 25.22 2.22 2.48
CA ASN A 50 23.97 1.57 2.90
C ASN A 50 23.11 1.07 1.73
N ILE A 51 23.60 1.19 0.48
CA ILE A 51 22.89 0.72 -0.70
C ILE A 51 23.24 -0.75 -0.99
N LEU A 52 22.22 -1.55 -1.29
CA LEU A 52 22.35 -2.94 -1.75
C LEU A 52 22.66 -2.98 -3.24
N LEU A 53 23.43 -3.99 -3.66
CA LEU A 53 23.65 -4.24 -5.08
C LEU A 53 22.34 -4.66 -5.76
N SER A 54 22.23 -4.40 -7.07
CA SER A 54 21.06 -4.78 -7.87
C SER A 54 20.67 -6.24 -7.61
N LEU A 55 19.38 -6.43 -7.36
CA LEU A 55 18.77 -7.72 -7.03
C LEU A 55 18.49 -8.58 -8.27
N ASP A 56 18.80 -8.07 -9.47
CA ASP A 56 18.56 -8.76 -10.75
C ASP A 56 19.58 -9.89 -11.02
N ASN A 57 20.66 -9.93 -10.23
CA ASN A 57 21.73 -10.91 -10.36
C ASN A 57 21.87 -11.77 -9.09
N VAL A 58 21.86 -13.10 -9.26
CA VAL A 58 22.02 -14.08 -8.17
C VAL A 58 23.34 -13.88 -7.40
N ALA A 59 24.44 -13.55 -8.09
CA ALA A 59 25.71 -13.26 -7.42
C ALA A 59 25.59 -12.03 -6.50
N ASN A 60 24.85 -11.01 -6.92
CA ASN A 60 24.60 -9.83 -6.09
C ASN A 60 23.69 -10.16 -4.91
N PHE A 61 22.71 -11.06 -5.07
CA PHE A 61 21.91 -11.56 -3.96
C PHE A 61 22.80 -12.16 -2.85
N PHE A 62 23.76 -13.01 -3.19
CA PHE A 62 24.69 -13.58 -2.21
C PHE A 62 25.65 -12.54 -1.62
N ARG A 63 26.20 -11.63 -2.44
CA ARG A 63 27.03 -10.52 -1.96
C ARG A 63 26.28 -9.65 -0.95
N ASN A 64 25.00 -9.40 -1.19
CA ASN A 64 24.15 -8.62 -0.29
C ASN A 64 23.95 -9.31 1.07
N LEU A 65 23.95 -10.66 1.16
CA LEU A 65 23.91 -11.36 2.46
C LEU A 65 25.09 -10.97 3.35
N PHE A 66 26.31 -10.97 2.80
CA PHE A 66 27.52 -10.59 3.53
C PHE A 66 27.55 -9.09 3.84
N ARG A 67 27.15 -8.26 2.88
CA ARG A 67 27.12 -6.79 3.05
C ARG A 67 26.17 -6.40 4.17
N VAL A 68 24.95 -6.92 4.16
CA VAL A 68 23.95 -6.65 5.21
C VAL A 68 24.42 -7.11 6.58
N ARG A 69 25.08 -8.28 6.66
CA ARG A 69 25.70 -8.75 7.92
C ARG A 69 26.77 -7.80 8.44
N LYS A 70 27.64 -7.27 7.57
CA LYS A 70 28.67 -6.29 7.94
C LYS A 70 28.03 -4.98 8.41
N LEU A 71 27.07 -4.45 7.67
CA LEU A 71 26.41 -3.17 7.94
C LEU A 71 25.57 -3.21 9.22
N ALA A 72 24.93 -4.35 9.52
CA ALA A 72 24.14 -4.54 10.73
C ALA A 72 24.98 -4.88 11.97
N ARG A 73 26.33 -4.85 11.91
CA ARG A 73 27.22 -5.34 12.99
C ARG A 73 26.99 -4.63 14.33
N SER A 74 26.77 -3.33 14.31
CA SER A 74 26.59 -2.47 15.50
C SER A 74 25.17 -2.45 16.08
N SER A 75 24.20 -3.10 15.44
CA SER A 75 22.81 -3.10 15.91
C SER A 75 22.48 -4.34 16.73
N ASP A 76 21.67 -4.15 17.77
CA ASP A 76 21.12 -5.21 18.61
C ASP A 76 19.90 -5.87 17.95
N ILE A 77 19.21 -5.09 17.12
CA ILE A 77 17.97 -5.47 16.44
C ILE A 77 18.13 -5.26 14.94
N VAL A 78 17.59 -6.21 14.17
CA VAL A 78 17.41 -6.10 12.72
C VAL A 78 15.92 -6.21 12.42
N HIS A 79 15.37 -5.27 11.67
CA HIS A 79 13.99 -5.31 11.22
C HIS A 79 13.92 -5.26 9.69
N ALA A 80 13.51 -6.38 9.09
CA ALA A 80 13.25 -6.45 7.67
C ALA A 80 11.84 -5.94 7.37
N PHE A 81 11.71 -4.94 6.50
CA PHE A 81 10.42 -4.54 5.96
C PHE A 81 10.17 -5.39 4.71
N ASP A 82 9.13 -6.22 4.75
CA ASP A 82 8.79 -7.29 3.81
C ASP A 82 9.49 -8.65 4.03
N GLY A 83 8.85 -9.68 3.46
CA GLY A 83 9.37 -11.02 3.31
C GLY A 83 10.53 -11.07 2.32
N TRP A 84 10.26 -11.38 1.05
CA TRP A 84 11.34 -11.59 0.09
C TRP A 84 11.81 -10.28 -0.57
N PRO A 85 13.13 -10.02 -0.70
CA PRO A 85 14.26 -10.75 -0.13
C PRO A 85 14.71 -10.24 1.25
N TYR A 86 14.09 -9.18 1.77
CA TYR A 86 14.59 -8.43 2.94
C TYR A 86 14.62 -9.24 4.23
N ALA A 87 13.63 -10.10 4.47
CA ALA A 87 13.63 -11.06 5.58
C ALA A 87 14.84 -12.00 5.53
N VAL A 88 15.22 -12.45 4.33
CA VAL A 88 16.38 -13.35 4.15
C VAL A 88 17.69 -12.60 4.42
N TYR A 89 17.77 -11.33 4.01
CA TYR A 89 18.89 -10.46 4.41
C TYR A 89 18.92 -10.20 5.92
N GLY A 90 17.77 -10.01 6.54
CA GLY A 90 17.66 -9.90 8.00
C GLY A 90 18.12 -11.17 8.71
N TYR A 91 17.76 -12.34 8.20
CA TYR A 91 18.24 -13.63 8.69
C TYR A 91 19.77 -13.74 8.62
N ALA A 92 20.38 -13.38 7.49
CA ALA A 92 21.83 -13.39 7.34
C ALA A 92 22.55 -12.43 8.30
N ALA A 93 21.95 -11.27 8.59
CA ALA A 93 22.48 -10.32 9.56
C ALA A 93 22.52 -10.85 10.99
N VAL A 94 21.52 -11.65 11.39
CA VAL A 94 21.42 -12.17 12.77
C VAL A 94 22.02 -13.57 12.94
N TRP A 95 22.38 -14.27 11.85
CA TRP A 95 22.86 -15.65 11.89
C TRP A 95 24.07 -15.81 12.82
N GLY A 96 24.02 -16.79 13.74
CA GLY A 96 25.08 -17.02 14.73
C GLY A 96 25.28 -15.88 15.74
N THR A 97 24.32 -14.96 15.89
CA THR A 97 24.38 -13.86 16.87
C THR A 97 23.18 -13.88 17.81
N LYS A 98 23.27 -13.15 18.93
CA LYS A 98 22.17 -12.92 19.88
C LYS A 98 21.18 -11.84 19.41
N LYS A 99 21.35 -11.28 18.21
CA LYS A 99 20.49 -10.20 17.69
C LYS A 99 19.07 -10.69 17.48
N LYS A 100 18.12 -9.77 17.72
CA LYS A 100 16.70 -10.02 17.48
C LYS A 100 16.37 -9.66 16.02
N LEU A 101 15.62 -10.53 15.35
CA LEU A 101 15.12 -10.30 14.01
C LEU A 101 13.61 -10.04 14.08
N PHE A 102 13.16 -8.96 13.47
CA PHE A 102 11.74 -8.67 13.24
C PHE A 102 11.50 -8.60 11.74
N ILE A 103 10.29 -8.94 11.30
CA ILE A 103 9.92 -8.96 9.89
C ILE A 103 8.53 -8.34 9.73
N ASN A 104 8.33 -7.48 8.74
CA ASN A 104 6.98 -7.08 8.33
C ASN A 104 6.48 -8.00 7.22
N GLY A 105 5.31 -8.59 7.42
CA GLY A 105 4.60 -9.31 6.38
C GLY A 105 3.72 -8.36 5.59
N VAL A 106 4.06 -8.10 4.33
CA VAL A 106 3.35 -7.15 3.47
C VAL A 106 2.81 -7.80 2.19
N GLY A 107 1.52 -8.14 2.24
CA GLY A 107 0.76 -8.56 1.06
C GLY A 107 1.42 -9.70 0.27
N THR A 108 1.32 -9.59 -1.06
CA THR A 108 1.83 -10.55 -2.06
C THR A 108 3.26 -11.03 -1.80
N TYR A 109 4.20 -10.12 -1.55
CA TYR A 109 5.64 -10.44 -1.51
C TYR A 109 6.06 -11.26 -0.27
N SER A 110 5.17 -11.36 0.71
CA SER A 110 5.36 -12.20 1.88
C SER A 110 4.83 -13.63 1.71
N VAL A 111 4.18 -13.93 0.57
CA VAL A 111 3.47 -15.19 0.30
C VAL A 111 3.88 -15.80 -1.04
N GLU A 112 3.90 -15.01 -2.12
CA GLU A 112 4.29 -15.44 -3.48
C GLU A 112 5.64 -16.20 -3.53
N PRO A 113 6.68 -15.85 -2.76
CA PRO A 113 7.95 -16.58 -2.77
C PRO A 113 7.83 -18.05 -2.39
N PHE A 114 6.77 -18.47 -1.69
CA PHE A 114 6.53 -19.87 -1.36
C PHE A 114 6.19 -20.74 -2.59
N ASN A 115 5.90 -20.13 -3.73
CA ASN A 115 5.66 -20.85 -4.98
C ASN A 115 6.96 -21.33 -5.67
N ASN A 116 8.12 -20.95 -5.13
CA ASN A 116 9.43 -21.45 -5.58
C ASN A 116 10.13 -22.15 -4.41
N LEU A 117 10.53 -23.41 -4.59
CA LEU A 117 11.10 -24.25 -3.52
C LEU A 117 12.32 -23.63 -2.82
N ALA A 118 13.25 -23.04 -3.58
CA ALA A 118 14.46 -22.44 -3.01
C ALA A 118 14.13 -21.16 -2.20
N LYS A 119 13.27 -20.31 -2.74
CA LYS A 119 12.80 -19.10 -2.02
C LYS A 119 11.97 -19.48 -0.79
N ALA A 120 11.10 -20.47 -0.91
CA ALA A 120 10.28 -21.00 0.19
C ALA A 120 11.16 -21.49 1.34
N PHE A 121 12.23 -22.25 1.04
CA PHE A 121 13.18 -22.72 2.04
C PHE A 121 13.87 -21.56 2.78
N LEU A 122 14.45 -20.62 2.04
CA LEU A 122 15.17 -19.47 2.64
C LEU A 122 14.24 -18.56 3.44
N LEU A 123 13.05 -18.27 2.92
CA LEU A 123 12.06 -17.44 3.61
C LEU A 123 11.54 -18.13 4.86
N SER A 124 11.35 -19.46 4.82
CA SER A 124 10.96 -20.25 6.00
C SER A 124 12.00 -20.17 7.12
N LEU A 125 13.30 -20.20 6.80
CA LEU A 125 14.36 -20.02 7.79
C LEU A 125 14.28 -18.63 8.44
N ALA A 126 14.08 -17.59 7.64
CA ALA A 126 13.94 -16.24 8.13
C ALA A 126 12.72 -16.08 9.05
N TYR A 127 11.55 -16.58 8.61
CA TYR A 127 10.31 -16.51 9.39
C TYR A 127 10.39 -17.28 10.72
N ARG A 128 10.98 -18.48 10.71
CA ARG A 128 11.18 -19.28 11.95
C ARG A 128 12.20 -18.66 12.89
N ARG A 129 13.22 -17.96 12.38
CA ARG A 129 14.23 -17.28 13.20
C ARG A 129 13.78 -15.92 13.74
N ALA A 130 12.82 -15.29 13.09
CA ALA A 130 12.26 -14.02 13.54
C ALA A 130 11.73 -14.17 14.97
N LYS A 131 11.91 -13.14 15.79
CA LYS A 131 11.29 -13.05 17.09
C LYS A 131 9.80 -12.79 16.94
N ASN A 132 9.44 -11.84 16.08
CA ASN A 132 8.07 -11.59 15.68
C ASN A 132 7.97 -11.24 14.20
N ILE A 133 6.84 -11.58 13.61
CA ILE A 133 6.42 -11.13 12.27
C ILE A 133 5.20 -10.22 12.42
N PHE A 134 5.30 -8.98 11.97
CA PHE A 134 4.25 -7.98 12.00
C PHE A 134 3.56 -7.92 10.63
N CYS A 135 2.39 -8.51 10.52
CA CYS A 135 1.57 -8.45 9.32
C CYS A 135 0.76 -7.15 9.29
N ILE A 136 0.73 -6.50 8.12
CA ILE A 136 0.01 -5.24 7.97
C ILE A 136 -1.52 -5.41 7.96
N SER A 137 -2.00 -6.63 7.81
CA SER A 137 -3.42 -7.00 7.83
C SER A 137 -3.63 -8.42 8.36
N ASN A 138 -4.82 -8.67 8.89
CA ASN A 138 -5.30 -9.99 9.25
C ASN A 138 -5.33 -10.92 8.03
N TYR A 139 -5.63 -10.39 6.85
CA TYR A 139 -5.58 -11.17 5.61
C TYR A 139 -4.16 -11.62 5.25
N THR A 140 -3.17 -10.72 5.33
CA THR A 140 -1.76 -11.09 5.10
C THR A 140 -1.29 -12.13 6.11
N LYS A 141 -1.66 -11.97 7.38
CA LYS A 141 -1.39 -12.97 8.43
C LYS A 141 -1.97 -14.34 8.09
N LYS A 142 -3.25 -14.39 7.68
CA LYS A 142 -3.93 -15.63 7.26
C LYS A 142 -3.22 -16.29 6.07
N LYS A 143 -2.81 -15.51 5.06
CA LYS A 143 -2.10 -16.03 3.89
C LYS A 143 -0.73 -16.59 4.21
N ILE A 144 0.05 -15.91 5.07
CA ILE A 144 1.35 -16.42 5.54
C ILE A 144 1.16 -17.73 6.32
N LEU A 145 0.21 -17.78 7.26
CA LEU A 145 -0.09 -18.97 8.04
C LEU A 145 -0.55 -20.17 7.20
N GLY A 146 -1.19 -19.90 6.06
CA GLY A 146 -1.55 -20.93 5.08
C GLY A 146 -0.36 -21.57 4.37
N LYS A 147 0.81 -20.90 4.34
CA LYS A 147 2.05 -21.43 3.73
C LYS A 147 3.00 -22.02 4.77
N ILE A 148 3.01 -21.49 6.00
CA ILE A 148 3.92 -21.91 7.06
C ILE A 148 3.30 -21.74 8.45
N LYS A 149 3.39 -22.77 9.29
CA LYS A 149 2.95 -22.73 10.69
C LYS A 149 3.93 -21.92 11.53
N LEU A 150 3.43 -20.85 12.17
CA LEU A 150 4.20 -19.91 12.99
C LEU A 150 3.39 -19.53 14.22
N ASN A 151 4.06 -19.37 15.36
CA ASN A 151 3.42 -18.99 16.64
C ASN A 151 3.65 -17.53 17.02
N ASN A 152 4.52 -16.84 16.30
CA ASN A 152 5.05 -15.52 16.61
C ASN A 152 4.66 -14.44 15.58
N ILE A 153 3.50 -14.61 14.96
CA ILE A 153 2.95 -13.74 13.92
C ILE A 153 1.76 -12.95 14.46
N LEU A 154 1.81 -11.62 14.34
CA LEU A 154 0.78 -10.72 14.82
C LEU A 154 0.40 -9.70 13.75
N THR A 155 -0.75 -9.07 13.92
CA THR A 155 -1.21 -8.00 13.06
C THR A 155 -0.83 -6.66 13.68
N VAL A 156 -0.17 -5.80 12.91
CA VAL A 156 0.12 -4.40 13.28
C VAL A 156 -0.27 -3.53 12.09
N PHE A 157 -1.35 -2.76 12.26
CA PHE A 157 -1.88 -1.94 11.19
C PHE A 157 -0.96 -0.76 10.85
N LEU A 158 -1.11 -0.28 9.62
CA LEU A 158 -0.38 0.88 9.12
C LEU A 158 -0.91 2.18 9.74
N GLY A 159 -0.09 3.23 9.70
CA GLY A 159 -0.56 4.59 9.94
C GLY A 159 -1.22 5.19 8.71
N VAL A 160 -1.90 6.31 8.89
CA VAL A 160 -2.42 7.11 7.78
C VAL A 160 -1.38 8.13 7.31
N PRO A 161 -1.17 8.32 6.00
CA PRO A 161 -0.32 9.40 5.49
C PRO A 161 -0.90 10.78 5.81
N ASP A 162 -0.02 11.70 6.19
CA ASP A 162 -0.37 13.10 6.36
C ASP A 162 -0.32 13.81 5.00
N LEU A 163 -1.49 14.02 4.42
CA LEU A 163 -1.67 14.68 3.13
C LEU A 163 -2.20 16.11 3.35
N PRO A 164 -1.61 17.14 2.70
CA PRO A 164 -1.98 18.51 2.94
C PRO A 164 -3.36 18.83 2.37
N LEU A 165 -4.12 19.71 3.03
CA LEU A 165 -5.30 20.31 2.41
C LEU A 165 -4.87 21.30 1.31
N ILE A 166 -5.60 21.27 0.21
CA ILE A 166 -5.45 22.16 -0.94
C ILE A 166 -6.44 23.31 -0.79
N SER A 167 -5.92 24.53 -0.96
CA SER A 167 -6.72 25.76 -0.89
C SER A 167 -7.69 25.89 -2.07
N ASP A 168 -8.78 26.64 -1.91
CA ASP A 168 -9.76 26.88 -2.99
C ASP A 168 -9.11 27.49 -4.24
N LEU A 169 -8.10 28.35 -4.07
CA LEU A 169 -7.33 28.92 -5.17
C LEU A 169 -6.56 27.85 -5.95
N GLU A 170 -5.84 26.96 -5.25
CA GLU A 170 -5.12 25.85 -5.86
C GLU A 170 -6.09 24.84 -6.51
N ILE A 171 -7.24 24.56 -5.88
CA ILE A 171 -8.31 23.74 -6.47
C ILE A 171 -8.76 24.34 -7.81
N GLY A 172 -9.03 25.65 -7.87
CA GLY A 172 -9.42 26.34 -9.10
C GLY A 172 -8.36 26.20 -10.21
N GLN A 173 -7.08 26.36 -9.88
CA GLN A 173 -5.96 26.20 -10.82
C GLN A 173 -5.87 24.75 -11.34
N TYR A 174 -5.98 23.76 -10.46
CA TYR A 174 -5.93 22.36 -10.85
C TYR A 174 -7.17 21.92 -11.64
N LYS A 175 -8.38 22.43 -11.33
CA LYS A 175 -9.58 22.18 -12.14
C LYS A 175 -9.39 22.65 -13.58
N ILE A 176 -8.81 23.84 -13.80
CA ILE A 176 -8.46 24.33 -15.14
C ILE A 176 -7.44 23.40 -15.81
N LYS A 177 -6.36 23.05 -15.12
CA LYS A 177 -5.29 22.19 -15.64
C LYS A 177 -5.81 20.82 -16.11
N TYR A 178 -6.70 20.21 -15.33
CA TYR A 178 -7.26 18.87 -15.58
C TYR A 178 -8.62 18.90 -16.27
N LYS A 179 -9.11 20.07 -16.69
CA LYS A 179 -10.41 20.26 -17.38
C LYS A 179 -11.60 19.68 -16.60
N ILE A 180 -11.60 19.88 -15.29
CA ILE A 180 -12.63 19.40 -14.37
C ILE A 180 -13.68 20.50 -14.16
N ASN A 181 -14.96 20.11 -14.13
CA ASN A 181 -16.06 20.95 -13.68
C ASN A 181 -16.93 20.20 -12.65
N ASP A 182 -17.81 20.93 -11.97
CA ASP A 182 -18.64 20.40 -10.86
C ASP A 182 -20.01 19.86 -11.33
N GLU A 183 -20.24 19.73 -12.65
CA GLU A 183 -21.53 19.31 -13.21
C GLU A 183 -21.69 17.78 -13.32
N TYR A 184 -20.64 17.02 -13.03
CA TYR A 184 -20.65 15.57 -13.22
C TYR A 184 -19.90 14.82 -12.11
N PRO A 185 -20.25 13.54 -11.88
CA PRO A 185 -19.53 12.70 -10.94
C PRO A 185 -18.06 12.53 -11.29
N ILE A 186 -17.21 12.55 -10.27
CA ILE A 186 -15.78 12.28 -10.40
C ILE A 186 -15.39 11.03 -9.60
N PHE A 187 -14.89 10.02 -10.31
CA PHE A 187 -14.38 8.78 -9.74
C PHE A 187 -12.86 8.83 -9.63
N LEU A 188 -12.31 8.20 -8.58
CA LEU A 188 -10.87 8.18 -8.34
C LEU A 188 -10.38 6.79 -7.94
N THR A 189 -9.24 6.39 -8.50
CA THR A 189 -8.41 5.33 -7.95
C THR A 189 -6.97 5.79 -7.85
N VAL A 190 -6.34 5.53 -6.71
CA VAL A 190 -4.91 5.81 -6.48
C VAL A 190 -4.15 4.50 -6.29
N GLY A 191 -3.07 4.32 -7.04
CA GLY A 191 -2.17 3.17 -6.98
C GLY A 191 -1.64 2.77 -8.36
N SER A 192 -0.53 2.03 -8.38
CA SER A 192 0.04 1.49 -9.62
C SER A 192 -1.02 0.81 -10.49
N LEU A 193 -1.02 1.10 -11.79
CA LEU A 193 -1.94 0.50 -12.75
C LEU A 193 -1.56 -0.97 -12.96
N LYS A 194 -2.25 -1.86 -12.24
CA LYS A 194 -2.04 -3.31 -12.25
C LYS A 194 -3.38 -3.99 -12.03
N ASN A 195 -3.58 -5.16 -12.63
CA ASN A 195 -4.82 -5.94 -12.49
C ASN A 195 -5.30 -6.10 -11.03
N ARG A 196 -4.36 -6.34 -10.12
CA ARG A 196 -4.63 -6.49 -8.67
C ARG A 196 -5.27 -5.26 -8.02
N LYS A 197 -5.15 -4.07 -8.60
CA LYS A 197 -5.75 -2.83 -8.09
C LYS A 197 -7.16 -2.58 -8.62
N GLY A 198 -7.61 -3.34 -9.63
CA GLY A 198 -9.01 -3.34 -10.05
C GLY A 198 -9.47 -2.11 -10.82
N GLN A 199 -8.56 -1.31 -11.38
CA GLN A 199 -8.96 -0.15 -12.19
C GLN A 199 -9.84 -0.55 -13.38
N TYR A 200 -9.53 -1.70 -14.00
CA TYR A 200 -10.31 -2.25 -15.11
C TYR A 200 -11.73 -2.65 -14.66
N ASP A 201 -11.88 -3.38 -13.56
CA ASP A 201 -13.19 -3.74 -12.99
C ASP A 201 -14.01 -2.51 -12.59
N SER A 202 -13.36 -1.52 -11.99
CA SER A 202 -13.98 -0.23 -11.66
C SER A 202 -14.51 0.46 -12.92
N LEU A 203 -13.72 0.45 -14.01
CA LEU A 203 -14.12 1.01 -15.30
C LEU A 203 -15.30 0.25 -15.92
N GLN A 204 -15.33 -1.08 -15.82
CA GLN A 204 -16.44 -1.91 -16.29
C GLN A 204 -17.73 -1.60 -15.53
N ALA A 205 -17.65 -1.40 -14.21
CA ALA A 205 -18.81 -0.99 -13.41
C ALA A 205 -19.30 0.42 -13.77
N ILE A 206 -18.39 1.38 -13.91
CA ILE A 206 -18.75 2.76 -14.32
C ILE A 206 -19.38 2.78 -15.71
N SER A 207 -18.90 1.98 -16.67
CA SER A 207 -19.44 1.98 -18.04
C SER A 207 -20.91 1.54 -18.09
N LYS A 208 -21.36 0.67 -17.16
CA LYS A 208 -22.78 0.29 -17.01
C LYS A 208 -23.68 1.49 -16.68
N LEU A 209 -23.12 2.53 -16.08
CA LEU A 209 -23.84 3.72 -15.63
C LEU A 209 -23.95 4.83 -16.69
N LYS A 210 -23.26 4.69 -17.84
CA LYS A 210 -23.15 5.76 -18.85
C LYS A 210 -24.48 6.24 -19.44
N ARG A 211 -25.55 5.44 -19.35
CA ARG A 211 -26.91 5.85 -19.77
C ARG A 211 -27.59 6.76 -18.75
N GLU A 212 -27.41 6.47 -17.46
CA GLU A 212 -28.00 7.25 -16.35
C GLU A 212 -27.14 8.49 -16.04
N TYR A 213 -25.81 8.36 -16.16
CA TYR A 213 -24.83 9.41 -15.95
C TYR A 213 -23.97 9.58 -17.22
N PRO A 214 -24.46 10.31 -18.24
CA PRO A 214 -23.76 10.45 -19.51
C PRO A 214 -22.48 11.29 -19.43
N LYS A 215 -22.39 12.17 -18.42
CA LYS A 215 -21.20 12.95 -18.08
C LYS A 215 -20.61 12.41 -16.79
N PHE A 216 -19.32 12.08 -16.79
CA PHE A 216 -18.51 11.75 -15.62
C PHE A 216 -17.03 11.86 -15.98
N LYS A 217 -16.15 11.88 -14.98
CA LYS A 217 -14.71 11.66 -15.15
C LYS A 217 -14.24 10.54 -14.24
N TYR A 218 -13.30 9.73 -14.71
CA TYR A 218 -12.62 8.73 -13.89
C TYR A 218 -11.11 8.93 -13.99
N PHE A 219 -10.49 9.30 -12.85
CA PHE A 219 -9.07 9.50 -12.72
C PHE A 219 -8.39 8.27 -12.10
N MET A 220 -7.39 7.75 -12.80
CA MET A 220 -6.53 6.67 -12.32
C MET A 220 -5.12 7.24 -12.11
N ILE A 221 -4.70 7.35 -10.85
CA ILE A 221 -3.42 7.99 -10.49
C ILE A 221 -2.42 6.96 -10.01
N GLY A 222 -1.30 6.81 -10.69
CA GLY A 222 -0.20 5.97 -10.24
C GLY A 222 0.79 5.58 -11.33
N SER A 223 1.80 4.79 -10.94
CA SER A 223 2.80 4.31 -11.88
C SER A 223 2.17 3.45 -12.98
N ASP A 224 2.55 3.71 -14.23
CA ASP A 224 1.97 3.17 -15.46
C ASP A 224 2.89 2.12 -16.12
N VAL A 225 3.56 1.31 -15.28
CA VAL A 225 4.61 0.38 -15.72
C VAL A 225 4.08 -0.82 -16.53
N ASP A 226 2.81 -1.20 -16.36
CA ASP A 226 2.20 -2.31 -17.08
C ASP A 226 1.47 -1.81 -18.34
N LYS A 227 2.23 -1.71 -19.44
CA LYS A 227 1.73 -1.20 -20.73
C LYS A 227 0.58 -2.04 -21.28
N ASN A 228 0.57 -3.35 -21.03
CA ASN A 228 -0.48 -4.24 -21.52
C ASN A 228 -1.80 -3.99 -20.78
N TYR A 229 -1.73 -3.82 -19.46
CA TYR A 229 -2.91 -3.49 -18.67
C TYR A 229 -3.47 -2.09 -19.00
N ILE A 230 -2.60 -1.11 -19.27
CA ILE A 230 -3.03 0.21 -19.73
C ILE A 230 -3.72 0.13 -21.09
N ARG A 231 -3.17 -0.66 -22.02
CA ARG A 231 -3.79 -0.89 -23.31
C ARG A 231 -5.17 -1.52 -23.16
N LEU A 232 -5.32 -2.53 -22.30
CA LEU A 232 -6.61 -3.14 -21.99
C LEU A 232 -7.65 -2.10 -21.52
N ILE A 233 -7.25 -1.20 -20.60
CA ILE A 233 -8.12 -0.11 -20.12
C ILE A 233 -8.53 0.82 -21.27
N LYS A 234 -7.58 1.26 -22.09
CA LYS A 234 -7.83 2.19 -23.21
C LYS A 234 -8.71 1.57 -24.30
N ASP A 235 -8.44 0.32 -24.66
CA ASP A 235 -9.19 -0.40 -25.68
C ASP A 235 -10.66 -0.57 -25.21
N PHE A 236 -10.88 -0.95 -23.96
CA PHE A 236 -12.23 -1.03 -23.40
C PHE A 236 -12.94 0.33 -23.36
N ALA A 237 -12.25 1.39 -22.92
CA ALA A 237 -12.84 2.74 -22.89
C ALA A 237 -13.24 3.23 -24.30
N ALA A 238 -12.48 2.87 -25.33
CA ALA A 238 -12.81 3.15 -26.72
C ALA A 238 -14.04 2.34 -27.18
N THR A 239 -14.06 1.03 -26.94
CA THR A 239 -15.21 0.17 -27.27
C THR A 239 -16.51 0.65 -26.60
N GLU A 240 -16.41 1.12 -25.36
CA GLU A 240 -17.57 1.61 -24.60
C GLU A 240 -17.95 3.07 -24.93
N ASN A 241 -17.22 3.74 -25.82
CA ASN A 241 -17.39 5.17 -26.17
C ASN A 241 -17.33 6.10 -24.93
N ILE A 242 -16.33 5.87 -24.08
CA ILE A 242 -16.06 6.66 -22.86
C ILE A 242 -14.59 7.09 -22.75
N ALA A 243 -13.79 6.95 -23.81
CA ALA A 243 -12.36 7.26 -23.79
C ALA A 243 -12.05 8.71 -23.36
N ASP A 244 -12.91 9.67 -23.72
CA ASP A 244 -12.81 11.08 -23.34
C ASP A 244 -13.11 11.33 -21.85
N LYS A 245 -13.63 10.33 -21.13
CA LYS A 245 -14.01 10.40 -19.72
C LYS A 245 -12.97 9.78 -18.78
N ILE A 246 -11.97 9.08 -19.33
CA ILE A 246 -10.96 8.35 -18.56
C ILE A 246 -9.62 9.06 -18.64
N GLU A 247 -9.03 9.36 -17.49
CA GLU A 247 -7.75 10.05 -17.39
C GLU A 247 -6.78 9.22 -16.57
N ILE A 248 -5.68 8.77 -17.20
CA ILE A 248 -4.58 8.08 -16.52
C ILE A 248 -3.51 9.11 -16.22
N ILE A 249 -3.26 9.34 -14.94
CA ILE A 249 -2.23 10.24 -14.44
C ILE A 249 -1.10 9.37 -13.88
N GLY A 250 0.14 9.70 -14.24
CA GLY A 250 1.32 9.02 -13.72
C GLY A 250 1.49 9.21 -12.21
N ALA A 251 2.70 8.94 -11.71
CA ALA A 251 3.03 9.24 -10.32
C ALA A 251 2.78 10.73 -10.00
N ALA A 252 2.10 10.97 -8.88
CA ALA A 252 1.70 12.30 -8.42
C ALA A 252 2.34 12.60 -7.05
N ASP A 253 2.58 13.88 -6.79
CA ASP A 253 2.98 14.34 -5.47
C ASP A 253 1.79 14.47 -4.51
N ASP A 254 2.07 14.71 -3.24
CA ASP A 254 1.07 14.80 -2.18
C ASP A 254 0.06 15.92 -2.43
N LYS A 255 0.44 17.01 -3.10
CA LYS A 255 -0.50 18.09 -3.41
C LYS A 255 -1.52 17.67 -4.47
N ILE A 256 -1.04 17.03 -5.53
CA ILE A 256 -1.91 16.52 -6.59
C ILE A 256 -2.80 15.40 -6.06
N LEU A 257 -2.28 14.48 -5.24
CA LEU A 257 -3.09 13.44 -4.59
C LEU A 257 -4.20 14.07 -3.74
N SER A 258 -3.87 15.04 -2.90
CA SER A 258 -4.84 15.73 -2.03
C SER A 258 -5.90 16.46 -2.84
N PHE A 259 -5.51 17.12 -3.93
CA PHE A 259 -6.46 17.74 -4.85
C PHE A 259 -7.49 16.73 -5.36
N PHE A 260 -7.04 15.58 -5.85
CA PHE A 260 -7.95 14.55 -6.35
C PHE A 260 -8.81 13.94 -5.24
N TYR A 261 -8.27 13.71 -4.04
CA TYR A 261 -9.09 13.25 -2.92
C TYR A 261 -10.17 14.26 -2.51
N GLN A 262 -9.90 15.57 -2.58
CA GLN A 262 -10.85 16.62 -2.21
C GLN A 262 -11.98 16.82 -3.22
N ILE A 263 -11.71 16.68 -4.51
CA ILE A 263 -12.69 16.98 -5.58
C ILE A 263 -13.48 15.77 -6.03
N SER A 264 -13.04 14.55 -5.69
CA SER A 264 -13.71 13.34 -6.15
C SER A 264 -14.99 13.07 -5.37
N ASP A 265 -15.93 12.37 -6.00
CA ASP A 265 -17.18 11.96 -5.37
C ASP A 265 -17.11 10.58 -4.72
N ILE A 266 -16.36 9.67 -5.34
CA ILE A 266 -16.23 8.26 -4.92
C ILE A 266 -14.82 7.77 -5.24
N PHE A 267 -14.18 7.16 -4.25
CA PHE A 267 -12.96 6.38 -4.40
C PHE A 267 -13.27 4.92 -4.69
N LEU A 268 -12.59 4.34 -5.67
CA LEU A 268 -12.74 2.95 -6.09
C LEU A 268 -11.42 2.20 -5.86
N LEU A 269 -11.48 1.09 -5.12
CA LEU A 269 -10.38 0.13 -4.99
C LEU A 269 -10.92 -1.29 -5.09
N ASN A 270 -11.43 -1.64 -6.27
CA ASN A 270 -12.01 -2.94 -6.56
C ASN A 270 -10.94 -4.01 -6.84
N SER A 271 -9.98 -4.12 -5.92
CA SER A 271 -8.85 -5.05 -6.00
C SER A 271 -9.27 -6.50 -6.23
N ASN A 272 -8.51 -7.20 -7.07
CA ASN A 272 -8.75 -8.61 -7.38
C ASN A 272 -7.54 -9.46 -6.98
N ASN A 273 -7.83 -10.68 -6.54
CA ASN A 273 -6.83 -11.67 -6.24
C ASN A 273 -6.49 -12.48 -7.50
N THR A 274 -5.20 -12.66 -7.77
CA THR A 274 -4.73 -13.57 -8.83
C THR A 274 -3.62 -14.44 -8.26
N GLY A 275 -3.97 -15.68 -7.88
CA GLY A 275 -3.08 -16.56 -7.11
C GLY A 275 -2.73 -15.94 -5.76
N ASP A 276 -1.43 -15.79 -5.48
CA ASP A 276 -0.93 -15.11 -4.27
C ASP A 276 -0.75 -13.60 -4.45
N SER A 277 -1.24 -13.03 -5.56
CA SER A 277 -1.26 -11.59 -5.80
C SER A 277 -2.55 -10.98 -5.25
N PHE A 278 -2.49 -10.29 -4.11
CA PHE A 278 -3.65 -9.66 -3.43
C PHE A 278 -3.35 -8.27 -2.82
N GLU A 279 -4.39 -7.47 -2.55
CA GLU A 279 -4.22 -6.21 -1.81
C GLU A 279 -3.89 -6.46 -0.34
N GLY A 280 -2.79 -5.87 0.13
CA GLY A 280 -2.23 -6.18 1.44
C GLY A 280 -2.90 -5.41 2.57
N PHE A 281 -3.36 -4.19 2.34
CA PHE A 281 -4.03 -3.37 3.37
C PHE A 281 -4.91 -2.27 2.76
N GLY A 282 -4.47 -1.63 1.67
CA GLY A 282 -5.19 -0.50 1.10
C GLY A 282 -4.90 0.83 1.82
N LEU A 283 -3.63 1.23 1.95
CA LEU A 283 -3.24 2.52 2.57
C LEU A 283 -3.98 3.73 1.97
N VAL A 284 -4.22 3.71 0.67
CA VAL A 284 -4.96 4.75 -0.08
C VAL A 284 -6.43 4.88 0.36
N LEU A 285 -6.99 3.85 1.02
CA LEU A 285 -8.33 3.94 1.61
C LEU A 285 -8.33 4.82 2.85
N LEU A 286 -7.28 4.75 3.68
CA LEU A 286 -7.12 5.66 4.82
C LEU A 286 -6.86 7.09 4.35
N GLU A 287 -6.09 7.26 3.26
CA GLU A 287 -5.90 8.57 2.61
C GLU A 287 -7.25 9.14 2.17
N ALA A 288 -8.05 8.40 1.38
CA ALA A 288 -9.38 8.81 0.97
C ALA A 288 -10.29 9.13 2.18
N ALA A 289 -10.21 8.32 3.22
CA ALA A 289 -11.00 8.48 4.44
C ALA A 289 -10.67 9.78 5.21
N CYS A 290 -9.41 10.23 5.22
CA CYS A 290 -9.02 11.53 5.79
C CYS A 290 -9.72 12.71 5.11
N PHE A 291 -9.97 12.62 3.81
CA PHE A 291 -10.72 13.64 3.06
C PHE A 291 -12.25 13.44 3.15
N GLY A 292 -12.71 12.40 3.84
CA GLY A 292 -14.13 12.04 3.92
C GLY A 292 -14.70 11.57 2.58
N LEU A 293 -13.85 11.12 1.66
CA LEU A 293 -14.25 10.61 0.35
C LEU A 293 -14.89 9.22 0.53
N PRO A 294 -16.14 9.01 0.12
CA PRO A 294 -16.74 7.68 0.13
C PRO A 294 -15.93 6.66 -0.66
N VAL A 295 -15.84 5.45 -0.15
CA VAL A 295 -15.08 4.36 -0.74
C VAL A 295 -16.01 3.22 -1.15
N ILE A 296 -15.74 2.63 -2.32
CA ILE A 296 -16.20 1.29 -2.69
C ILE A 296 -14.96 0.44 -2.96
N ALA A 297 -14.84 -0.69 -2.26
CA ALA A 297 -13.64 -1.52 -2.36
C ALA A 297 -13.97 -3.00 -2.25
N SER A 298 -13.07 -3.85 -2.74
CA SER A 298 -13.29 -5.30 -2.73
C SER A 298 -13.15 -5.90 -1.33
N ARG A 299 -14.00 -6.89 -1.03
CA ARG A 299 -13.79 -7.85 0.07
C ARG A 299 -12.85 -9.00 -0.35
N ASP A 300 -12.56 -9.87 0.60
CA ASP A 300 -11.67 -11.03 0.49
C ASP A 300 -10.20 -10.66 0.21
N CYS A 301 -9.72 -9.56 0.79
CA CYS A 301 -8.32 -9.17 0.76
C CYS A 301 -7.89 -8.43 2.04
N GLY A 302 -6.81 -7.65 2.00
CA GLY A 302 -6.36 -6.87 3.16
C GLY A 302 -7.16 -5.60 3.42
N ILE A 303 -8.09 -5.26 2.54
CA ILE A 303 -8.87 -4.02 2.57
C ILE A 303 -9.83 -3.97 3.78
N GLU A 304 -10.33 -5.12 4.23
CA GLU A 304 -11.27 -5.20 5.36
C GLU A 304 -10.70 -4.68 6.69
N ASP A 305 -9.36 -4.56 6.81
CA ASP A 305 -8.73 -3.93 7.98
C ASP A 305 -8.65 -2.39 7.88
N ALA A 306 -8.85 -1.82 6.68
CA ALA A 306 -8.87 -0.39 6.40
C ALA A 306 -10.27 0.15 6.02
N LEU A 307 -11.30 -0.72 6.01
CA LEU A 307 -12.67 -0.37 5.66
C LEU A 307 -13.69 -1.22 6.43
N ARG A 308 -14.62 -0.57 7.13
CA ARG A 308 -15.78 -1.18 7.80
C ARG A 308 -17.03 -1.01 6.92
N ASP A 309 -17.57 -2.12 6.41
CA ASP A 309 -18.72 -2.13 5.49
C ASP A 309 -19.93 -1.38 6.06
N GLY A 310 -20.49 -0.48 5.26
CA GLY A 310 -21.61 0.39 5.61
C GLY A 310 -21.29 1.50 6.62
N TYR A 311 -20.11 1.51 7.24
CA TYR A 311 -19.71 2.52 8.23
C TYR A 311 -18.92 3.67 7.58
N ASN A 312 -17.81 3.37 6.90
CA ASN A 312 -16.94 4.35 6.23
C ASN A 312 -16.76 4.06 4.71
N GLY A 313 -17.57 3.17 4.16
CA GLY A 313 -17.68 2.87 2.74
C GLY A 313 -18.37 1.53 2.53
N TYR A 314 -18.28 0.97 1.32
CA TYR A 314 -18.93 -0.30 0.98
C TYR A 314 -17.92 -1.34 0.50
N LEU A 315 -18.06 -2.55 1.02
CA LEU A 315 -17.33 -3.73 0.56
C LEU A 315 -18.16 -4.48 -0.48
N VAL A 316 -17.56 -4.79 -1.63
CA VAL A 316 -18.22 -5.51 -2.75
C VAL A 316 -17.44 -6.76 -3.15
N GLY A 317 -18.08 -7.70 -3.83
CA GLY A 317 -17.42 -8.89 -4.35
C GLY A 317 -16.34 -8.56 -5.40
N GLN A 318 -15.27 -9.37 -5.47
CA GLN A 318 -14.29 -9.24 -6.55
C GLN A 318 -14.94 -9.60 -7.88
N HIS A 319 -14.65 -8.82 -8.93
CA HIS A 319 -15.28 -8.93 -10.25
C HIS A 319 -16.81 -8.75 -10.28
N ASP A 320 -17.44 -8.29 -9.20
CA ASP A 320 -18.88 -8.03 -9.14
C ASP A 320 -19.19 -6.60 -9.61
N HIS A 321 -19.15 -6.42 -10.94
CA HIS A 321 -19.34 -5.08 -11.53
C HIS A 321 -20.76 -4.54 -11.34
N ASP A 322 -21.75 -5.41 -11.12
CA ASP A 322 -23.14 -4.99 -10.86
C ASP A 322 -23.28 -4.42 -9.45
N ASP A 323 -22.76 -5.09 -8.41
CA ASP A 323 -22.77 -4.54 -7.04
C ASP A 323 -21.97 -3.23 -6.98
N VAL A 324 -20.80 -3.15 -7.65
CA VAL A 324 -20.06 -1.87 -7.74
C VAL A 324 -20.92 -0.77 -8.36
N ALA A 325 -21.60 -1.03 -9.47
CA ALA A 325 -22.45 -0.05 -10.14
C ALA A 325 -23.63 0.38 -9.25
N ASP A 326 -24.25 -0.55 -8.53
CA ASP A 326 -25.35 -0.27 -7.60
C ASP A 326 -24.88 0.56 -6.39
N ARG A 327 -23.70 0.28 -5.84
CA ARG A 327 -23.09 1.10 -4.78
C ARG A 327 -22.73 2.50 -5.26
N ILE A 328 -22.27 2.66 -6.50
CA ILE A 328 -22.06 3.98 -7.09
C ILE A 328 -23.39 4.74 -7.16
N LYS A 329 -24.46 4.13 -7.68
CA LYS A 329 -25.78 4.77 -7.75
C LYS A 329 -26.30 5.19 -6.38
N LEU A 330 -26.15 4.33 -5.38
CA LEU A 330 -26.53 4.63 -4.00
C LEU A 330 -25.77 5.86 -3.50
N LEU A 331 -24.45 5.88 -3.66
CA LEU A 331 -23.59 6.97 -3.19
C LEU A 331 -23.84 8.30 -3.91
N LEU A 332 -24.22 8.28 -5.18
CA LEU A 332 -24.56 9.48 -5.94
C LEU A 332 -25.95 10.04 -5.58
N LYS A 333 -26.83 9.23 -4.96
CA LYS A 333 -28.19 9.64 -4.59
C LYS A 333 -28.33 10.01 -3.11
N GLN A 334 -27.50 9.47 -2.23
CA GLN A 334 -27.60 9.70 -0.79
C GLN A 334 -26.78 10.89 -0.29
N ASP A 335 -27.18 11.45 0.86
CA ASP A 335 -26.33 12.38 1.60
C ASP A 335 -25.11 11.62 2.16
N LYS A 336 -23.92 12.06 1.74
CA LYS A 336 -22.64 11.45 2.09
C LYS A 336 -22.06 11.99 3.41
N LYS A 337 -22.67 12.99 4.06
CA LYS A 337 -22.11 13.66 5.26
C LYS A 337 -21.76 12.70 6.39
N LYS A 338 -22.71 11.84 6.77
CA LYS A 338 -22.48 10.85 7.85
C LYS A 338 -21.38 9.85 7.48
N LEU A 339 -21.36 9.41 6.21
CA LEU A 339 -20.32 8.52 5.71
C LEU A 339 -18.94 9.18 5.76
N ALA A 340 -18.85 10.44 5.33
CA ALA A 340 -17.63 11.24 5.35
C ALA A 340 -17.10 11.48 6.78
N GLU A 341 -17.99 11.77 7.73
CA GLU A 341 -17.64 11.89 9.16
C GLU A 341 -17.11 10.57 9.73
N ASN A 342 -17.81 9.46 9.48
CA ASN A 342 -17.37 8.14 9.88
C ASN A 342 -16.01 7.77 9.27
N SER A 343 -15.77 8.13 8.01
CA SER A 343 -14.48 7.93 7.34
C SER A 343 -13.35 8.68 8.05
N ARG A 344 -13.54 9.96 8.37
CA ARG A 344 -12.53 10.75 9.10
C ARG A 344 -12.28 10.19 10.50
N ASN A 345 -13.35 9.82 11.21
CA ASN A 345 -13.23 9.21 12.54
C ASN A 345 -12.46 7.89 12.49
N PHE A 346 -12.78 7.02 11.52
CA PHE A 346 -12.08 5.76 11.32
C PHE A 346 -10.60 5.98 10.99
N ALA A 347 -10.28 6.89 10.08
CA ALA A 347 -8.89 7.21 9.73
C ALA A 347 -8.10 7.73 10.94
N GLY A 348 -8.74 8.48 11.84
CA GLY A 348 -8.16 8.96 13.10
C GLY A 348 -7.78 7.85 14.09
N GLU A 349 -8.25 6.61 13.89
CA GLU A 349 -7.83 5.45 14.69
C GLU A 349 -6.42 4.97 14.31
N PHE A 350 -5.85 5.45 13.20
CA PHE A 350 -4.57 4.99 12.65
C PHE A 350 -3.51 6.09 12.67
N SER A 351 -2.32 5.78 13.15
CA SER A 351 -1.16 6.67 13.07
C SER A 351 0.15 5.90 13.01
N TRP A 352 1.14 6.47 12.34
CA TRP A 352 2.48 5.86 12.27
C TRP A 352 3.11 5.73 13.65
N ARG A 353 2.83 6.70 14.55
CA ARG A 353 3.26 6.64 15.95
C ARG A 353 2.68 5.44 16.69
N GLN A 354 1.41 5.10 16.50
CA GLN A 354 0.82 3.88 17.08
C GLN A 354 1.46 2.61 16.50
N THR A 355 1.66 2.54 15.18
CA THR A 355 2.36 1.43 14.52
C THR A 355 3.75 1.22 15.14
N VAL A 356 4.54 2.29 15.28
CA VAL A 356 5.89 2.22 15.86
C VAL A 356 5.87 1.93 17.35
N SER A 357 4.91 2.47 18.10
CA SER A 357 4.71 2.12 19.51
C SER A 357 4.52 0.62 19.68
N LYS A 358 3.72 -0.02 18.80
CA LYS A 358 3.56 -1.47 18.80
C LYS A 358 4.85 -2.20 18.47
N TYR A 359 5.62 -1.78 17.47
CA TYR A 359 6.93 -2.40 17.22
C TYR A 359 7.86 -2.28 18.44
N TYR A 360 7.89 -1.10 19.06
CA TYR A 360 8.73 -0.80 20.20
C TYR A 360 8.43 -1.69 21.41
N GLU A 361 7.15 -1.92 21.73
CA GLU A 361 6.72 -2.86 22.78
C GLU A 361 7.35 -4.26 22.60
N TYR A 362 7.48 -4.74 21.36
CA TYR A 362 8.07 -6.05 21.07
C TYR A 362 9.61 -6.02 20.98
N TYR A 363 10.21 -4.90 20.58
CA TYR A 363 11.65 -4.73 20.63
C TYR A 363 12.20 -4.87 22.05
N GLN A 364 11.47 -4.30 23.02
CA GLN A 364 11.86 -4.30 24.43
C GLN A 364 11.67 -5.66 25.11
N LYS A 365 10.70 -6.49 24.68
CA LYS A 365 10.49 -7.83 25.25
C LYS A 365 11.77 -8.67 25.15
N ASN A 366 12.20 -9.29 26.25
CA ASN A 366 13.42 -10.11 26.34
C ASN A 366 13.35 -11.37 25.49
#